data_AF-A0A0C9WPU3-F1
#
_entry.id   AF-A0A0C9WPU3-F1
#
_cell.length_a   1.000
_cell.length_b   1.000
_cell.length_c   1.000
_cell.angle_alpha   90.00
_cell.angle_beta   90.00
_cell.angle_gamma   90.00
#
_symmetry.space_group_name_H-M   'P 1'
#
loop_
_entity.id
_entity.type
_entity.pdbx_description
1 polymer ?
#
loop_
_entity_poly.entity_id
_entity_poly.type
_entity_poly.pdbx_seq_one_letter_code
_entity_poly.pdbx_strand_id
1 'polypeptide(L)' 'EAVQHAVRRKATFDRKVLKSKAGVVEFKKGQLVQVYNNKLAQTLSAERKITPLWSPP' A
#
# COMPACT_ATOMS: atom_id res chain seq x y z
N GLU A 1 10.56 -20.27 7.60
CA GLU A 1 9.87 -19.14 8.27
C GLU A 1 9.59 -17.91 7.39
N ALA A 2 10.51 -16.95 7.22
CA ALA A 2 10.19 -15.62 6.63
C ALA A 2 9.63 -15.65 5.19
N VAL A 3 10.18 -16.51 4.33
CA VAL A 3 9.76 -16.65 2.93
C VAL A 3 8.32 -17.17 2.83
N GLN A 4 7.96 -18.19 3.61
CA GLN A 4 6.61 -18.75 3.63
C GLN A 4 5.58 -17.73 4.12
N HIS A 5 5.95 -16.94 5.12
CA HIS A 5 5.09 -15.87 5.63
C HIS A 5 4.87 -14.75 4.59
N ALA A 6 5.92 -14.36 3.86
CA ALA A 6 5.81 -13.40 2.77
C ALA A 6 4.86 -13.90 1.66
N VAL A 7 5.02 -15.16 1.24
CA VAL A 7 4.14 -15.81 0.24
C VAL A 7 2.67 -15.81 0.70
N ARG A 8 2.41 -16.19 1.96
CA ARG A 8 1.04 -16.21 2.51
C ARG A 8 0.39 -14.83 2.52
N ARG A 9 1.14 -13.78 2.90
CA ARG A 9 0.64 -12.41 2.89
C ARG A 9 0.35 -11.93 1.47
N LYS A 10 1.23 -12.23 0.51
CA LYS A 10 1.01 -11.90 -0.90
C LYS A 10 -0.26 -12.57 -1.43
N ALA A 11 -0.42 -13.88 -1.24
CA ALA A 11 -1.60 -14.59 -1.69
C ALA A 11 -2.90 -14.05 -1.08
N THR A 12 -2.85 -13.60 0.18
CA THR A 12 -3.99 -12.98 0.86
C THR A 12 -4.30 -11.59 0.27
N PHE A 13 -3.27 -10.79 -0.01
CA PHE A 13 -3.41 -9.50 -0.65
C PHE A 13 -4.03 -9.64 -2.05
N ASP A 14 -3.47 -10.50 -2.90
CA ASP A 14 -3.94 -10.74 -4.26
C ASP A 14 -5.43 -11.14 -4.26
N ARG A 15 -5.82 -12.05 -3.35
CA ARG A 15 -7.22 -12.46 -3.19
C ARG A 15 -8.14 -11.32 -2.79
N LYS A 16 -7.68 -10.41 -1.92
CA LYS A 16 -8.47 -9.24 -1.51
C LYS A 16 -8.62 -8.25 -2.66
N VAL A 17 -7.56 -8.01 -3.43
CA VAL A 17 -7.59 -7.12 -4.61
C VAL A 17 -8.60 -7.65 -5.64
N LEU A 18 -8.51 -8.93 -5.99
CA LEU A 18 -9.42 -9.57 -6.96
C LEU A 18 -10.89 -9.56 -6.52
N LYS A 19 -11.15 -9.61 -5.20
CA LYS A 19 -12.51 -9.53 -4.64
C LYS A 19 -13.01 -8.11 -4.42
N SER A 20 -12.15 -7.10 -4.55
CA SER A 20 -12.53 -5.71 -4.34
C SER A 20 -13.31 -5.19 -5.55
N LYS A 21 -14.21 -4.22 -5.34
CA LYS A 21 -14.97 -3.58 -6.43
C LYS A 21 -14.07 -2.88 -7.45
N ALA A 22 -12.91 -2.39 -7.02
CA ALA A 22 -11.94 -1.72 -7.87
C ALA A 22 -11.10 -2.71 -8.70
N GLY A 23 -10.95 -3.95 -8.23
CA GLY A 23 -10.07 -4.95 -8.86
C GLY A 23 -8.60 -4.52 -8.86
N VAL A 24 -7.83 -5.05 -9.81
CA VAL A 24 -6.47 -4.60 -10.07
C VAL A 24 -6.52 -3.25 -10.77
N VAL A 25 -5.88 -2.24 -10.19
CA VAL A 25 -5.77 -0.91 -10.78
C VAL A 25 -4.37 -0.76 -11.39
N GLU A 26 -4.32 -0.68 -12.72
CA GLU A 26 -3.10 -0.41 -13.48
C GLU A 26 -3.06 1.07 -13.88
N PHE A 27 -2.01 1.77 -13.48
CA PHE A 27 -1.80 3.17 -13.84
C PHE A 27 -1.07 3.28 -15.17
N LYS A 28 -1.51 4.21 -16.01
CA LYS A 28 -0.89 4.52 -17.30
C LYS A 28 0.04 5.71 -17.18
N LYS A 29 1.03 5.77 -18.08
CA LYS A 29 1.94 6.91 -18.19
C LYS A 29 1.13 8.21 -18.37
N GLY A 30 1.47 9.23 -17.59
CA GLY A 30 0.79 10.53 -17.59
C GLY A 30 -0.35 10.67 -16.59
N GLN A 31 -0.71 9.61 -15.87
CA GLN A 31 -1.65 9.71 -14.75
C GLN A 31 -0.90 10.14 -13.48
N LEU A 32 -1.46 11.13 -12.78
CA LEU A 32 -1.00 11.53 -11.45
C LEU A 32 -1.36 10.45 -10.43
N VAL A 33 -0.40 10.10 -9.57
CA VAL A 33 -0.57 9.04 -8.57
C VAL A 33 0.04 9.47 -7.26
N GLN A 34 -0.60 9.12 -6.16
CA GLN A 34 -0.08 9.37 -4.82
C GLN A 34 0.47 8.08 -4.23
N VAL A 35 1.68 8.14 -3.67
CA VAL A 35 2.33 7.00 -3.04
C VAL A 35 2.06 7.03 -1.55
N TYR A 36 1.60 5.90 -1.00
CA TYR A 36 1.36 5.76 0.44
C TYR A 36 2.66 5.53 1.20
N ASN A 37 2.93 6.35 2.22
CA ASN A 37 4.11 6.24 3.05
C ASN A 37 3.95 5.14 4.12
N ASN A 38 4.16 3.90 3.70
CA ASN A 38 4.09 2.72 4.59
C ASN A 38 5.04 2.80 5.78
N LYS A 39 6.24 3.39 5.62
CA LYS A 39 7.23 3.52 6.70
C LYS A 39 6.70 4.41 7.81
N LEU A 40 6.17 5.58 7.44
CA LEU A 40 5.57 6.49 8.41
C LEU A 40 4.34 5.87 9.06
N ALA A 41 3.48 5.20 8.29
CA ALA A 41 2.28 4.55 8.80
C ALA A 41 2.55 3.44 9.83
N GLN A 42 3.68 2.74 9.71
CA GLN A 42 4.07 1.66 10.62
C GLN A 42 4.89 2.17 11.83
N THR A 43 5.29 3.43 11.82
CA THR A 43 6.04 4.03 12.93
C THR A 43 5.07 4.64 13.95
N LEU A 44 5.35 4.44 15.24
CA LEU A 44 4.66 5.12 16.33
C LEU A 44 5.49 6.34 16.76
N SER A 45 5.34 7.44 16.03
CA SER A 45 6.01 8.71 16.34
C SER A 45 5.03 9.87 16.36
N ALA A 46 5.41 10.97 17.03
CA ALA A 46 4.63 12.21 16.98
C ALA A 46 4.57 12.79 15.55
N GLU A 47 5.66 12.64 14.79
CA GLU A 47 5.76 13.05 13.38
C GLU A 47 4.68 12.43 12.49
N ARG A 48 4.29 11.17 12.76
CA ARG A 48 3.18 10.51 12.05
C ARG A 48 1.85 11.24 12.22
N LYS A 49 1.62 11.92 13.34
CA LYS A 49 0.35 12.64 13.59
C LYS A 49 0.23 13.91 12.76
N ILE A 50 1.36 14.51 12.38
CA ILE A 50 1.41 15.80 11.69
C ILE A 50 1.78 15.68 10.21
N THR A 51 2.41 14.56 9.81
CA THR A 51 2.89 14.39 8.43
C THR A 51 1.84 13.66 7.58
N PRO A 52 1.55 14.16 6.36
CA PRO A 52 0.67 13.46 5.42
C PRO A 52 1.15 12.04 5.11
N LEU A 53 0.21 11.08 5.08
CA LEU A 53 0.50 9.69 4.72
C LEU A 53 0.60 9.46 3.21
N TRP A 54 0.13 10.41 2.40
CA TRP A 54 0.15 10.36 0.95
C TRP A 54 1.10 11.41 0.40
N SER A 55 1.86 11.05 -0.64
CA SER A 55 2.69 12.02 -1.36
C SER A 55 1.83 13.02 -2.15
N PRO A 56 2.38 14.16 -2.56
CA PRO A 56 1.81 14.95 -3.65
C PRO A 56 1.61 14.09 -4.91
N PRO A 57 0.60 14.40 -5.75
CA PRO A 57 0.31 13.67 -6.98
C PRO A 57 1.33 13.87 -8.10
#